data_AF-A0A5N7WK25-F1
#
_entry.id   AF-A0A5N7WK25-F1
#
_cell.length_a   1.000
_cell.length_b   1.000
_cell.length_c   1.000
_cell.angle_alpha   90.00
_cell.angle_beta   90.00
_cell.angle_gamma   90.00
#
_symmetry.space_group_name_H-M   'P 1'
#
loop_
_entity.id
_entity.type
_entity.pdbx_description
1 polymer ?
#
loop_
_entity_poly.entity_id
_entity_poly.type
_entity_poly.pdbx_seq_one_letter_code
_entity_poly.pdbx_strand_id
1 'polypeptide(L)'
;MGRDDLQFDLFDSSSALEEMRADVAESELDPPIVHSIVRAEDCSAPLFNGPTSVFDLAAMPLQMRVALSAPEKSKNVKVVTREEGIVRCQVVRFAESDEGQEKERLRRARQIVPRARRQTFRMKNSRIWDDKQT
;
A
#
# COMPACT_ATOMS: atom_id res chain seq x y z
N MET A 1 22.03 48.30 54.67
CA MET A 1 21.50 47.86 53.36
C MET A 1 21.07 46.41 53.50
N GLY A 2 19.97 46.18 54.21
CA GLY A 2 19.42 44.84 54.50
C GLY A 2 18.43 44.44 53.41
N ARG A 3 18.44 43.16 53.06
CA ARG A 3 17.72 42.53 51.96
C ARG A 3 16.20 42.66 52.14
N ASP A 4 15.51 42.97 51.06
CA ASP A 4 14.06 42.82 50.95
C ASP A 4 13.75 41.31 50.89
N ASP A 5 13.29 40.78 52.02
CA ASP A 5 12.78 39.42 52.11
C ASP A 5 11.42 39.38 51.37
N LEU A 6 11.42 38.78 50.18
CA LEU A 6 10.22 38.34 49.48
C LEU A 6 9.50 37.33 50.39
N GLN A 7 8.52 37.80 51.16
CA GLN A 7 7.59 36.95 51.88
C GLN A 7 6.81 36.14 50.85
N PHE A 8 7.12 34.84 50.79
CA PHE A 8 6.33 33.86 50.08
C PHE A 8 5.12 33.55 50.97
N ASP A 9 3.97 34.15 50.67
CA ASP A 9 2.75 33.96 51.45
C ASP A 9 2.26 32.51 51.32
N LEU A 10 2.51 31.73 52.38
CA LEU A 10 2.24 30.29 52.45
C LEU A 10 0.72 29.98 52.48
N PHE A 11 -0.13 30.97 52.73
CA PHE A 11 -1.58 30.80 52.90
C PHE A 11 -2.40 30.95 51.62
N ASP A 12 -1.83 31.51 50.54
CA ASP A 12 -2.47 31.59 49.21
C ASP A 12 -2.34 30.26 48.42
N SER A 13 -1.68 29.27 49.02
CA SER A 13 -1.48 27.95 48.43
C SER A 13 -2.70 27.04 48.55
N SER A 14 -3.62 27.30 49.48
CA SER A 14 -4.78 26.43 49.74
C SER A 14 -5.89 26.56 48.69
N SER A 15 -6.19 27.79 48.26
CA SER A 15 -7.09 28.11 47.15
C SER A 15 -6.53 27.59 45.82
N ALA A 16 -5.23 27.79 45.58
CA ALA A 16 -4.55 27.27 44.39
C ALA A 16 -4.50 25.73 44.36
N LEU A 17 -4.39 25.07 45.52
CA LEU A 17 -4.49 23.60 45.63
C LEU A 17 -5.91 23.09 45.40
N GLU A 18 -6.93 23.85 45.83
CA GLU A 18 -8.33 23.52 45.56
C GLU A 18 -8.70 23.67 44.09
N GLU A 19 -8.24 24.73 43.41
CA GLU A 19 -8.42 24.89 41.96
C GLU A 19 -7.71 23.78 41.17
N MET A 20 -6.46 23.45 41.50
CA MET A 20 -5.78 22.33 40.85
C MET A 20 -6.44 20.96 41.14
N ARG A 21 -7.06 20.76 42.31
CA ARG A 21 -7.85 19.56 42.59
C ARG A 21 -9.14 19.50 41.79
N ALA A 22 -9.80 20.63 41.57
CA ALA A 22 -11.01 20.71 40.76
C ALA A 22 -10.71 20.41 39.29
N ASP A 23 -9.62 20.96 38.75
CA ASP A 23 -9.19 20.74 37.36
C ASP A 23 -8.76 19.28 37.09
N VAL A 24 -8.13 18.62 38.07
CA VAL A 24 -7.80 17.18 37.99
C VAL A 24 -9.08 16.32 38.09
N ALA A 25 -10.04 16.70 38.94
CA ALA A 25 -11.31 15.97 39.04
C ALA A 25 -12.13 16.00 37.75
N GLU A 26 -12.00 17.06 36.93
CA GLU A 26 -12.64 17.16 35.61
C GLU A 26 -11.86 16.48 34.48
N SER A 27 -10.55 16.24 34.65
CA SER A 27 -9.67 15.71 33.59
C SER A 27 -9.21 14.26 33.78
N GLU A 28 -9.41 13.64 34.94
CA GLU A 28 -8.84 12.32 35.28
C GLU A 28 -9.85 11.16 35.43
N LEU A 29 -11.06 11.29 34.89
CA LEU A 29 -11.92 10.12 34.68
C LEU A 29 -11.63 9.49 33.33
N ASP A 30 -10.41 8.95 33.18
CA ASP A 30 -10.22 7.86 32.25
C ASP A 30 -11.28 6.80 32.57
N PRO A 31 -12.10 6.37 31.60
CA PRO A 31 -13.06 5.32 31.86
C PRO A 31 -12.29 4.13 32.45
N PRO A 32 -12.81 3.47 33.49
CA PRO A 32 -12.10 2.38 34.14
C PRO A 32 -11.69 1.39 33.05
N ILE A 33 -10.39 1.05 32.99
CA ILE A 33 -9.89 0.05 32.05
C ILE A 33 -10.48 -1.30 32.49
N VAL A 34 -11.64 -1.64 31.92
CA VAL A 34 -12.30 -2.92 32.17
C VAL A 34 -11.54 -3.98 31.38
N HIS A 35 -10.63 -4.67 32.05
CA HIS A 35 -10.01 -5.87 31.52
C HIS A 35 -11.04 -7.00 31.49
N SER A 36 -11.70 -7.19 30.35
CA SER A 36 -12.54 -8.36 30.12
C SER A 36 -11.70 -9.52 29.58
N ILE A 37 -11.69 -10.64 30.29
CA ILE A 37 -11.10 -11.89 29.80
C ILE A 37 -12.18 -12.59 28.98
N VAL A 38 -12.11 -12.46 27.67
CA VAL A 38 -13.03 -13.11 26.72
C VAL A 38 -12.39 -14.40 26.22
N ARG A 39 -13.18 -15.48 26.14
CA ARG A 39 -12.71 -16.75 25.56
C ARG A 39 -12.55 -16.60 24.05
N ALA A 40 -11.58 -17.31 23.48
CA ALA A 40 -11.28 -17.22 22.04
C ALA A 40 -12.48 -17.61 21.14
N GLU A 41 -13.38 -18.45 21.63
CA GLU A 41 -14.61 -18.87 20.92
C GLU A 41 -15.63 -17.72 20.75
N ASP A 42 -15.63 -16.75 21.66
CA ASP A 42 -16.56 -15.61 21.67
C ASP A 42 -16.00 -14.40 20.90
N CYS A 43 -14.73 -14.43 20.49
CA CYS A 43 -14.08 -13.36 19.75
C CYS A 43 -14.42 -13.45 18.25
N SER A 44 -15.35 -12.61 17.79
CA SER A 44 -15.57 -12.42 16.34
C SER A 44 -14.35 -11.76 15.70
N ALA A 45 -13.90 -12.27 14.55
CA ALA A 45 -12.86 -11.62 13.77
C ALA A 45 -13.30 -10.18 13.40
N PRO A 46 -12.43 -9.17 13.54
CA PRO A 46 -12.78 -7.80 13.19
C PRO A 46 -13.17 -7.72 11.72
N LEU A 47 -14.30 -7.06 11.44
CA LEU A 47 -14.79 -6.85 10.07
C LEU A 47 -13.86 -5.95 9.26
N PHE A 48 -13.05 -5.15 9.94
CA PHE A 48 -12.12 -4.22 9.35
C PHE A 48 -10.72 -4.44 9.93
N ASN A 49 -9.78 -4.79 9.08
CA ASN A 49 -8.37 -4.82 9.45
C ASN A 49 -7.84 -3.38 9.39
N GLY A 50 -7.59 -2.80 10.56
CA GLY A 50 -6.90 -1.52 10.67
C GLY A 50 -5.43 -1.63 10.25
N PRO A 51 -4.74 -0.49 10.05
CA PRO A 51 -3.31 -0.47 9.76
C PRO A 51 -2.54 -1.16 10.89
N THR A 52 -1.71 -2.14 10.52
CA THR A 52 -0.88 -2.90 11.47
C THR A 52 0.39 -2.16 11.89
N SER A 53 0.71 -1.07 11.22
CA SER A 53 1.89 -0.25 11.51
C SER A 53 1.65 1.25 11.23
N VAL A 54 2.51 2.09 11.79
CA VAL A 54 2.52 3.55 11.53
C VAL A 54 2.80 3.84 10.05
N PHE A 55 3.56 2.97 9.37
CA PHE A 55 3.80 3.07 7.93
C PHE A 55 2.53 2.76 7.12
N ASP A 56 1.74 1.77 7.54
CA ASP A 56 0.45 1.44 6.90
C ASP A 56 -0.55 2.60 7.07
N LEU A 57 -0.57 3.21 8.26
CA LEU A 57 -1.41 4.38 8.55
C LEU A 57 -1.06 5.55 7.61
N ALA A 58 0.23 5.81 7.39
CA ALA A 58 0.69 6.85 6.47
C ALA A 58 0.39 6.54 5.00
N ALA A 59 0.33 5.25 4.62
CA ALA A 59 0.06 4.80 3.25
C ALA A 59 -1.44 4.69 2.92
N MET A 60 -2.33 4.55 3.91
CA MET A 60 -3.79 4.50 3.73
C MET A 60 -4.38 5.62 2.84
N PRO A 61 -4.05 6.92 3.02
CA PRO A 61 -4.61 7.98 2.18
C PRO A 61 -4.16 7.90 0.71
N LEU A 62 -3.02 7.25 0.42
CA LEU A 62 -2.57 6.97 -0.94
C LEU A 62 -3.35 5.81 -1.55
N GLN A 63 -3.61 4.76 -0.76
CA GLN A 63 -4.41 3.60 -1.19
C GLN A 63 -5.88 3.98 -1.45
N MET A 64 -6.47 4.86 -0.64
CA MET A 64 -7.85 5.33 -0.83
C MET A 64 -8.07 6.14 -2.12
N ARG A 65 -7.01 6.72 -2.70
CA ARG A 65 -7.08 7.44 -3.97
C ARG A 65 -6.96 6.53 -5.19
N VAL A 66 -6.50 5.29 -5.00
CA VAL A 66 -6.58 4.27 -6.04
C VAL A 66 -8.02 3.81 -6.06
N ALA A 67 -8.74 4.13 -7.14
CA ALA A 67 -10.11 3.67 -7.32
C ALA A 67 -10.21 2.16 -7.04
N LEU A 68 -11.22 1.74 -6.28
CA LEU A 68 -11.65 0.34 -6.06
C LEU A 68 -12.11 -0.35 -7.36
N SER A 69 -11.62 0.08 -8.53
CA SER A 69 -12.06 -0.33 -9.86
C SER A 69 -11.21 -1.46 -10.43
N ALA A 70 -10.91 -2.46 -9.62
CA ALA A 70 -10.81 -3.81 -10.13
C ALA A 70 -10.97 -4.78 -8.96
N PRO A 71 -11.82 -5.83 -9.06
CA PRO A 71 -11.58 -7.00 -8.24
C PRO A 71 -10.12 -7.40 -8.47
N GLU A 72 -9.33 -7.51 -7.40
CA GLU A 72 -7.99 -8.09 -7.48
C GLU A 72 -8.15 -9.44 -8.18
N LYS A 73 -7.77 -9.49 -9.46
CA LYS A 73 -7.83 -10.74 -10.22
C LYS A 73 -6.91 -11.67 -9.48
N SER A 74 -7.46 -12.78 -8.98
CA SER A 74 -6.70 -13.75 -8.21
C SER A 74 -5.44 -14.10 -8.99
N LYS A 75 -4.28 -13.78 -8.43
CA LYS A 75 -2.98 -14.00 -9.09
C LYS A 75 -2.72 -15.48 -9.36
N ASN A 76 -3.43 -16.34 -8.64
CA ASN A 76 -3.33 -17.79 -8.70
C ASN A 76 -4.61 -18.41 -9.27
N VAL A 77 -4.44 -19.47 -10.05
CA VAL A 77 -5.50 -20.29 -10.63
C VAL A 77 -5.23 -21.74 -10.27
N LYS A 78 -6.30 -22.49 -10.00
CA LYS A 78 -6.23 -23.92 -9.72
C LYS A 78 -6.28 -24.69 -11.04
N VAL A 79 -5.16 -25.31 -11.42
CA VAL A 79 -5.06 -26.18 -12.59
C VAL A 79 -5.36 -27.60 -12.15
N VAL A 80 -6.30 -28.25 -12.83
CA VAL A 80 -6.68 -29.63 -12.57
C VAL A 80 -6.22 -30.48 -13.75
N THR A 81 -5.20 -31.30 -13.54
CA THR A 81 -4.74 -32.28 -14.53
C THR A 81 -5.35 -33.64 -14.21
N ARG A 82 -5.91 -34.29 -15.24
CA ARG A 82 -6.55 -35.61 -15.14
C ARG A 82 -5.80 -36.56 -16.06
N GLU A 83 -5.09 -37.52 -15.48
CA GLU A 83 -4.34 -38.56 -16.22
C GLU A 83 -4.53 -39.90 -15.52
N GLU A 84 -4.77 -40.97 -16.29
CA GLU A 84 -4.79 -42.38 -15.84
C GLU A 84 -5.52 -42.65 -14.51
N GLY A 85 -6.69 -42.05 -14.33
CA GLY A 85 -7.51 -42.23 -13.12
C GLY A 85 -7.05 -41.42 -11.90
N ILE A 86 -5.99 -40.63 -12.01
CA ILE A 86 -5.48 -39.74 -10.97
C ILE A 86 -5.85 -38.29 -11.33
N VAL A 87 -6.46 -37.60 -10.37
CA VAL A 87 -6.75 -36.15 -10.48
C VAL A 87 -5.74 -35.40 -9.61
N ARG A 88 -4.90 -34.58 -10.25
CA ARG A 88 -3.94 -33.71 -9.55
C ARG A 88 -4.45 -32.27 -9.62
N CYS A 89 -4.53 -31.62 -8.46
CA CYS A 89 -4.90 -30.21 -8.35
C CYS A 89 -3.67 -29.42 -7.93
N GLN A 90 -3.23 -28.47 -8.75
CA GLN A 90 -2.12 -27.57 -8.44
C GLN A 90 -2.60 -26.13 -8.45
N VAL A 91 -2.09 -25.32 -7.52
CA VAL A 91 -2.33 -23.88 -7.52
C VAL A 91 -1.11 -23.24 -8.17
N VAL A 92 -1.32 -22.62 -9.32
CA VAL A 92 -0.26 -22.04 -10.17
C VAL A 92 -0.59 -20.58 -10.42
N ARG A 93 0.41 -19.73 -10.66
CA ARG A 93 0.15 -18.33 -11.01
C ARG A 93 -0.53 -18.25 -12.37
N PHE A 94 -1.48 -17.32 -12.54
CA PHE A 94 -2.20 -17.14 -13.81
C PHE A 94 -1.23 -16.90 -14.98
N ALA A 95 -0.15 -16.14 -14.76
CA ALA A 95 0.86 -15.88 -15.79
C ALA A 95 1.57 -17.14 -16.31
N GLU A 96 1.63 -18.20 -15.49
CA GLU A 96 2.27 -19.48 -15.83
C GLU A 96 1.28 -20.47 -16.45
N SER A 97 -0.03 -20.30 -16.21
CA SER A 97 -1.09 -21.11 -16.83
C SER A 97 -1.14 -20.95 -18.35
N ASP A 98 -1.57 -22.01 -19.06
CA ASP A 98 -1.68 -22.00 -20.52
C ASP A 98 -2.57 -20.86 -21.04
N GLU A 99 -3.70 -20.60 -20.36
CA GLU A 99 -4.60 -19.49 -20.67
C GLU A 99 -3.92 -18.12 -20.52
N GLY A 100 -3.12 -17.96 -19.46
CA GLY A 100 -2.35 -16.74 -19.22
C GLY A 100 -1.26 -16.52 -20.26
N GLN A 101 -0.55 -17.58 -20.64
CA GLN A 101 0.47 -17.54 -21.68
C GLN A 101 -0.13 -17.19 -23.05
N GLU A 102 -1.28 -17.75 -23.40
CA GLU A 102 -2.00 -17.44 -24.65
C GLU A 102 -2.43 -15.97 -24.70
N LYS A 103 -3.00 -15.48 -23.60
CA LYS A 103 -3.44 -14.08 -23.48
C LYS A 103 -2.26 -13.12 -23.63
N GLU A 104 -1.12 -13.44 -23.04
CA GLU A 104 0.09 -12.65 -23.16
C GLU A 104 0.66 -12.70 -24.58
N ARG A 105 0.59 -13.86 -25.26
CA ARG A 105 0.97 -13.99 -26.67
C ARG A 105 0.12 -13.08 -27.56
N LEU A 106 -1.20 -13.09 -27.37
CA LEU A 106 -2.12 -12.20 -28.08
C LEU A 106 -1.83 -10.72 -27.80
N ARG A 107 -1.51 -10.37 -26.55
CA ARG A 107 -1.11 -9.01 -26.17
C ARG A 107 0.14 -8.57 -26.92
N ARG A 108 1.18 -9.41 -26.95
CA ARG A 108 2.42 -9.14 -27.68
C ARG A 108 2.20 -9.04 -29.18
N ALA A 109 1.35 -9.90 -29.75
CA ALA A 109 1.01 -9.84 -31.17
C ALA A 109 0.34 -8.52 -31.57
N ARG A 110 -0.46 -7.91 -30.68
CA ARG A 110 -1.09 -6.60 -30.89
C ARG A 110 -0.16 -5.42 -30.62
N GLN A 111 0.98 -5.65 -29.99
CA GLN A 111 1.91 -4.59 -29.63
C GLN A 111 2.63 -4.09 -30.89
N ILE A 112 2.31 -2.89 -31.33
CA ILE A 112 3.02 -2.22 -32.43
C ILE A 112 4.37 -1.73 -31.88
N VAL A 113 5.45 -2.41 -32.25
CA VAL A 113 6.81 -1.95 -31.94
C VAL A 113 7.14 -0.74 -32.82
N PRO A 114 7.66 0.36 -32.26
CA PRO A 114 8.14 1.49 -33.05
C PRO A 114 9.17 1.00 -34.07
N ARG A 115 8.84 1.11 -35.36
CA ARG A 115 9.79 0.73 -36.42
C ARG A 115 10.87 1.79 -36.51
N ALA A 116 12.13 1.38 -36.42
CA ALA A 116 13.25 2.26 -36.70
C ALA A 116 13.12 2.81 -38.14
N ARG A 117 13.04 4.13 -38.28
CA ARG A 117 13.01 4.78 -39.59
C ARG A 117 14.38 4.55 -40.23
N ARG A 118 14.42 3.85 -41.38
CA ARG A 118 15.65 3.73 -42.17
C ARG A 118 16.09 5.15 -42.56
N GLN A 119 17.14 5.64 -41.92
CA GLN A 119 17.73 6.93 -42.25
C GLN A 119 18.42 6.77 -43.61
N THR A 120 17.73 7.11 -44.69
CA THR A 120 18.37 7.25 -46.00
C THR A 120 19.22 8.51 -45.94
N PHE A 121 20.49 8.37 -45.61
CA PHE A 121 21.46 9.46 -45.72
C PHE A 121 21.69 9.73 -47.21
N ARG A 122 20.86 10.58 -47.82
CA ARG A 122 21.19 11.16 -49.12
C ARG A 122 22.20 12.26 -48.87
N MET A 123 23.48 11.98 -49.12
CA MET A 123 24.48 13.04 -49.23
C MET A 123 24.06 13.96 -50.38
N LYS A 124 23.75 15.22 -50.08
CA LYS A 124 23.71 16.26 -51.12
C LYS A 124 25.11 16.27 -51.75
N ASN A 125 25.17 16.04 -53.07
CA ASN A 125 26.36 16.05 -53.92
C ASN A 125 27.14 14.73 -54.10
N SER A 126 26.55 13.54 -53.87
CA SER A 126 27.17 12.31 -54.39
C SER A 126 27.00 12.26 -55.92
N ARG A 127 28.03 12.72 -56.65
CA ARG A 127 28.13 12.59 -58.11
C ARG A 127 28.28 11.10 -58.44
N ILE A 128 27.20 10.48 -58.87
CA ILE A 128 27.21 9.11 -59.40
C ILE A 128 27.93 9.20 -60.75
N TRP A 129 29.11 8.60 -60.84
CA TRP A 129 29.79 8.39 -62.11
C TRP A 129 29.30 7.06 -62.66
N ASP A 130 28.45 7.11 -63.69
CA ASP A 130 28.09 5.92 -64.46
C ASP A 130 29.26 5.61 -65.40
N ASP A 131 30.11 4.68 -65.01
CA ASP A 131 31.08 4.08 -65.93
C ASP A 131 30.33 3.22 -66.93
N LYS A 132 30.15 3.74 -68.15
CA LYS A 132 29.71 2.92 -69.29
C LYS A 132 30.85 1.96 -69.62
N GLN A 133 30.67 0.69 -69.26
CA GLN A 133 31.53 -0.39 -69.76
C GLN A 133 31.34 -0.48 -71.29
N THR A 134 32.42 -0.20 -72.02
CA THR A 134 32.62 -0.58 -73.43
C THR A 134 32.95 -2.05 -73.55
#